data_AF-A0A2V1AR09-F1
#
_entry.id   AF-A0A2V1AR09-F1
#
_cell.length_a   1.000
_cell.length_b   1.000
_cell.length_c   1.000
_cell.angle_alpha   90.00
_cell.angle_beta   90.00
_cell.angle_gamma   90.00
#
_symmetry.space_group_name_H-M   'P 1'
#
loop_
_entity.id
_entity.type
_entity.pdbx_description
1 polymer ?
#
loop_
_entity_poly.entity_id
_entity_poly.type
_entity_poly.pdbx_seq_one_letter_code
_entity_poly.pdbx_strand_id
1 'polypeptide(L)'
;MGIPYPVANNLPDLDSLFDQKIDQLIKKDFGSADSLSQPKVGQLLVSFHKNPSKIKKKSSWFGHVKDDIQQETTVWESWQINVNCRPVPPEKLSADTSSMHDRGVQQSRKSFEENLMAIYEKIDSSKDHIPPITTLDVSPFPYEIEVDPKSSKKPPPPPDDESWGNYIKKMLD
;
A
#
# COMPACT_ATOMS: atom_id res chain seq x y z
N MET A 1 22.52 -1.19 6.19
CA MET A 1 22.45 -1.08 4.71
C MET A 1 23.49 -0.11 4.13
N GLY A 2 23.85 1.00 4.81
CA GLY A 2 24.98 1.85 4.40
C GLY A 2 24.87 2.46 3.00
N ILE A 3 23.65 2.55 2.47
CA ILE A 3 23.29 3.22 1.23
C ILE A 3 22.54 4.48 1.66
N PRO A 4 22.95 5.69 1.25
CA PRO A 4 22.22 6.91 1.57
C PRO A 4 20.92 6.98 0.75
N TYR A 5 19.82 7.33 1.40
CA TYR A 5 18.52 7.52 0.76
C TYR A 5 17.77 8.68 1.43
N PRO A 6 16.89 9.39 0.71
CA PRO A 6 16.11 10.47 1.27
C PRO A 6 15.07 9.91 2.24
N VAL A 7 14.85 10.62 3.34
CA VAL A 7 13.86 10.27 4.37
C VAL A 7 13.02 11.50 4.68
N ALA A 8 11.71 11.33 4.72
CA ALA A 8 10.81 12.36 5.25
C ALA A 8 10.95 12.37 6.77
N ASN A 9 11.43 13.48 7.33
CA ASN A 9 11.66 13.61 8.77
C ASN A 9 10.48 14.31 9.45
N ASN A 10 10.31 14.06 10.75
CA ASN A 10 9.31 14.72 11.62
C ASN A 10 7.85 14.42 11.25
N LEU A 11 7.54 13.21 10.79
CA LEU A 11 6.18 12.75 10.47
C LEU A 11 5.82 11.51 11.30
N PRO A 12 5.53 11.67 12.61
CA PRO A 12 5.34 10.53 13.52
C PRO A 12 4.16 9.62 13.15
N ASP A 13 3.11 10.18 12.56
CA ASP A 13 1.95 9.41 12.08
C ASP A 13 2.33 8.52 10.88
N LEU A 14 3.21 9.01 10.01
CA LEU A 14 3.74 8.24 8.87
C LEU A 14 4.65 7.11 9.36
N ASP A 15 5.55 7.41 10.30
CA ASP A 15 6.43 6.39 10.91
C ASP A 15 5.61 5.28 11.58
N SER A 16 4.60 5.65 12.37
CA SER A 16 3.68 4.72 13.03
C SER A 16 2.90 3.86 12.01
N LEU A 17 2.47 4.45 10.89
CA LEU A 17 1.80 3.73 9.82
C LEU A 17 2.73 2.73 9.14
N PHE A 18 3.99 3.11 8.87
CA PHE A 18 4.98 2.19 8.33
C PHE A 18 5.22 1.00 9.25
N ASP A 19 5.44 1.24 10.54
CA ASP A 19 5.62 0.18 11.54
C ASP A 19 4.42 -0.77 11.56
N GLN A 20 3.19 -0.21 11.57
CA GLN A 20 1.97 -1.01 11.53
C GLN A 20 1.89 -1.89 10.27
N LYS A 21 2.21 -1.36 9.09
CA LYS A 21 2.11 -2.08 7.82
C LYS A 21 3.22 -3.12 7.66
N ILE A 22 4.43 -2.82 8.16
CA ILE A 22 5.54 -3.76 8.23
C ILE A 22 5.18 -4.93 9.15
N ASP A 23 4.62 -4.66 10.32
CA ASP A 23 4.16 -5.70 11.25
C ASP A 23 3.06 -6.58 10.64
N GLN A 24 2.11 -5.98 9.92
CA GLN A 24 1.07 -6.71 9.21
C GLN A 24 1.68 -7.62 8.13
N LEU A 25 2.62 -7.10 7.33
CA LEU A 25 3.34 -7.85 6.31
C LEU A 25 4.12 -9.02 6.95
N ILE A 26 4.86 -8.76 8.03
CA ILE A 26 5.63 -9.79 8.72
C ILE A 26 4.71 -10.89 9.22
N LYS A 27 3.65 -10.56 9.96
CA LYS A 27 2.72 -11.56 10.51
C LYS A 27 2.07 -12.41 9.43
N LYS A 28 1.69 -11.78 8.31
CA LYS A 28 0.97 -12.43 7.22
C LYS A 28 1.86 -13.32 6.36
N ASP A 29 2.95 -12.78 5.84
CA ASP A 29 3.74 -13.42 4.77
C ASP A 29 5.06 -14.01 5.27
N PHE A 30 5.55 -13.53 6.42
CA PHE A 30 6.88 -13.89 6.95
C PHE A 30 6.84 -14.60 8.31
N GLY A 31 5.68 -14.67 8.98
CA GLY A 31 5.52 -15.16 10.35
C GLY A 31 5.40 -16.68 10.47
N SER A 32 4.97 -17.38 9.41
CA SER A 32 4.78 -18.84 9.46
C SER A 32 6.10 -19.60 9.55
N ALA A 33 6.17 -20.57 10.46
CA ALA A 33 7.35 -21.41 10.71
C ALA A 33 7.53 -22.55 9.70
N ASP A 34 6.61 -22.71 8.74
CA ASP A 34 6.42 -23.97 7.99
C ASP A 34 7.53 -24.35 6.99
N SER A 35 8.52 -23.49 6.76
CA SER A 35 9.78 -23.94 6.15
C SER A 35 10.89 -22.90 6.28
N LEU A 36 11.92 -23.19 7.08
CA LEU A 36 13.16 -22.40 7.10
C LEU A 36 13.95 -22.50 5.78
N SER A 37 13.53 -23.36 4.85
CA SER A 37 14.23 -23.63 3.58
C SER A 37 13.60 -22.95 2.36
N GLN A 38 12.40 -22.37 2.48
CA GLN A 38 11.71 -21.75 1.35
C GLN A 38 11.85 -20.22 1.38
N PRO A 39 12.02 -19.57 0.22
CA PRO A 39 11.86 -18.13 0.11
C PRO A 39 10.46 -17.70 0.55
N LYS A 40 10.40 -16.64 1.34
CA LYS A 40 9.14 -16.00 1.70
C LYS A 40 8.94 -14.78 0.82
N VAL A 41 7.71 -14.58 0.35
CA VAL A 41 7.37 -13.50 -0.57
C VAL A 41 6.18 -12.74 -0.01
N GLY A 42 6.20 -11.42 -0.13
CA GLY A 42 5.13 -10.55 0.30
C GLY A 42 5.02 -9.35 -0.63
N GLN A 43 3.92 -8.60 -0.50
CA GLN A 43 3.64 -7.47 -1.38
C GLN A 43 3.02 -6.32 -0.60
N LEU A 44 3.47 -5.10 -0.93
CA LEU A 44 2.85 -3.86 -0.51
C LEU A 44 2.34 -3.11 -1.73
N LEU A 45 1.22 -2.42 -1.59
CA LEU A 45 0.71 -1.47 -2.56
C LEU A 45 0.62 -0.10 -1.90
N VAL A 46 1.35 0.87 -2.42
CA VAL A 46 1.23 2.28 -2.03
C VAL A 46 0.40 2.99 -3.09
N SER A 47 -0.71 3.59 -2.72
CA SER A 47 -1.61 4.30 -3.64
C SER A 47 -1.66 5.77 -3.26
N PHE A 48 -1.55 6.66 -4.25
CA PHE A 48 -1.74 8.09 -4.09
C PHE A 48 -3.04 8.50 -4.78
N HIS A 49 -3.87 9.24 -4.04
CA HIS A 49 -5.18 9.66 -4.48
C HIS A 49 -5.21 11.14 -4.81
N LYS A 50 -6.09 11.52 -5.73
CA LYS A 50 -6.36 12.93 -5.98
C LYS A 50 -7.04 13.45 -4.73
N ASN A 51 -6.68 14.67 -4.32
CA ASN A 51 -7.48 15.38 -3.34
C ASN A 51 -8.92 15.36 -3.83
N PRO A 52 -9.90 15.02 -2.97
CA PRO A 52 -11.28 15.09 -3.37
C PRO A 52 -11.51 16.51 -3.87
N SER A 53 -11.75 16.63 -5.18
CA SER A 53 -12.20 17.87 -5.77
C SER A 53 -13.31 18.36 -4.85
N LYS A 54 -13.26 19.61 -4.39
CA LYS A 54 -14.46 20.25 -3.88
C LYS A 54 -15.42 20.31 -5.07
N ILE A 55 -16.06 19.20 -5.41
CA ILE A 55 -17.19 19.15 -6.31
C ILE A 55 -18.14 20.11 -5.61
N LYS A 56 -18.24 21.32 -6.16
CA LYS A 56 -19.24 22.29 -5.78
C LYS A 56 -20.50 21.48 -5.68
N LYS A 57 -21.02 21.28 -4.46
CA LYS A 57 -22.31 20.62 -4.25
C LYS A 57 -23.20 21.26 -5.28
N LYS A 58 -23.54 20.55 -6.36
CA LYS A 58 -24.56 21.03 -7.27
C LYS A 58 -25.77 21.04 -6.36
N SER A 59 -26.14 22.24 -5.92
CA SER A 59 -27.35 22.48 -5.14
C SER A 59 -28.48 21.89 -5.95
N SER A 60 -28.81 20.63 -5.68
CA SER A 60 -29.98 19.99 -6.21
C SER A 60 -31.12 20.72 -5.55
N TRP A 61 -31.82 21.54 -6.33
CA TRP A 61 -32.99 22.32 -5.91
C TRP A 61 -34.14 21.43 -5.38
N PHE A 62 -34.00 20.11 -5.33
CA PHE A 62 -34.96 19.21 -4.69
C PHE A 62 -34.29 18.30 -3.67
N GLY A 63 -34.19 18.79 -2.43
CA GLY A 63 -34.62 18.10 -1.21
C GLY A 63 -34.13 16.69 -0.85
N HIS A 64 -33.17 16.09 -1.56
CA HIS A 64 -32.65 14.77 -1.18
C HIS A 64 -31.12 14.78 -1.15
N VAL A 65 -30.57 15.26 -0.04
CA VAL A 65 -29.17 15.03 0.32
C VAL A 65 -29.09 13.57 0.78
N LYS A 66 -28.65 12.67 -0.11
CA LYS A 66 -28.02 11.42 0.36
C LYS A 66 -26.64 11.81 0.86
N ASP A 67 -26.44 11.72 2.17
CA ASP A 67 -25.15 11.94 2.86
C ASP A 67 -24.09 10.88 2.53
N ASP A 68 -24.32 10.04 1.52
CA ASP A 68 -23.53 8.84 1.23
C ASP A 68 -22.86 8.90 -0.15
N ILE A 69 -22.48 10.10 -0.60
CA ILE A 69 -21.46 10.21 -1.64
C ILE A 69 -20.13 10.01 -0.93
N GLN A 70 -19.75 8.75 -0.70
CA GLN A 70 -18.35 8.38 -0.55
C GLN A 70 -17.60 9.12 -1.65
N GLN A 71 -16.81 10.14 -1.27
CA GLN A 71 -15.97 10.85 -2.21
C GLN A 71 -14.98 9.83 -2.72
N GLU A 72 -15.26 9.24 -3.87
CA GLU A 72 -14.39 8.27 -4.51
C GLU A 72 -13.12 9.02 -4.93
N THR A 73 -12.12 9.01 -4.04
CA THR A 73 -10.84 9.64 -4.30
C THR A 73 -10.11 8.78 -5.32
N THR A 74 -10.13 9.22 -6.58
CA THR A 74 -9.50 8.49 -7.69
C THR A 74 -7.99 8.39 -7.47
N VAL A 75 -7.47 7.15 -7.48
CA VAL A 75 -6.02 6.88 -7.48
C VAL A 75 -5.42 7.46 -8.76
N TRP A 76 -4.36 8.25 -8.64
CA TRP A 76 -3.62 8.78 -9.80
C TRP A 76 -2.24 8.15 -9.97
N GLU A 77 -1.69 7.56 -8.91
CA GLU A 77 -0.42 6.84 -8.95
C GLU A 77 -0.44 5.69 -7.93
N SER A 78 0.22 4.59 -8.27
CA SER A 78 0.33 3.43 -7.39
C SER A 78 1.68 2.73 -7.57
N TRP A 79 2.28 2.31 -6.47
CA TRP A 79 3.55 1.60 -6.41
C TRP A 79 3.37 0.24 -5.77
N GLN A 80 3.56 -0.81 -6.56
CA GLN A 80 3.55 -2.19 -6.07
C GLN A 80 4.97 -2.63 -5.72
N ILE A 81 5.23 -2.85 -4.43
CA ILE A 81 6.53 -3.25 -3.90
C ILE A 81 6.48 -4.75 -3.60
N ASN A 82 7.32 -5.52 -4.29
CA ASN A 82 7.43 -6.96 -4.06
C ASN A 82 8.63 -7.23 -3.13
N VAL A 83 8.38 -7.88 -2.00
CA VAL A 83 9.37 -8.19 -0.98
C VAL A 83 9.69 -9.67 -1.02
N ASN A 84 10.96 -10.02 -1.22
CA ASN A 84 11.42 -11.41 -1.22
C ASN A 84 12.47 -11.60 -0.12
N CYS A 85 12.14 -12.41 0.88
CA CYS A 85 13.08 -12.81 1.91
C CYS A 85 13.66 -14.19 1.60
N ARG A 86 14.97 -14.24 1.41
CA ARG A 86 15.69 -15.51 1.23
C ARG A 86 15.85 -16.23 2.57
N PRO A 87 15.74 -17.57 2.60
CA PRO A 87 16.02 -18.34 3.80
C PRO A 87 17.50 -18.17 4.18
N VAL A 88 17.75 -17.94 5.46
CA VAL A 88 19.08 -18.03 6.05
C VAL A 88 19.16 -19.41 6.71
N PRO A 89 20.08 -20.29 6.29
CA PRO A 89 20.24 -21.59 6.93
C PRO A 89 20.48 -21.40 8.43
N PRO A 90 19.83 -22.19 9.31
CA PRO A 90 20.10 -22.13 10.73
C PRO A 90 21.58 -22.41 10.99
N GLU A 91 22.20 -21.62 11.87
CA GLU A 91 23.62 -21.69 12.26
C GLU A 91 24.04 -23.10 12.68
N LYS A 92 24.48 -23.91 11.72
CA LYS A 92 25.48 -24.93 12.00
C LYS A 92 26.81 -24.29 11.64
N LEU A 93 27.39 -23.65 12.65
CA LEU A 93 28.67 -22.93 12.68
C LEU A 93 29.73 -23.58 11.76
N SER A 94 29.83 -23.07 10.54
CA SER A 94 30.99 -23.21 9.67
C SER A 94 31.34 -21.84 9.11
N ALA A 95 32.62 -21.60 8.79
CA ALA A 95 33.09 -20.34 8.19
C ALA A 95 32.36 -19.99 6.87
N ASP A 96 31.69 -20.96 6.24
CA ASP A 96 30.85 -20.73 5.06
C ASP A 96 29.56 -19.97 5.38
N THR A 97 28.98 -20.14 6.57
CA THR A 97 27.71 -19.50 6.96
C THR A 97 27.83 -17.98 7.14
N SER A 98 28.94 -17.48 7.69
CA SER A 98 29.22 -16.05 7.74
C SER A 98 29.38 -15.46 6.34
N SER A 99 30.07 -16.18 5.44
CA SER A 99 30.21 -15.76 4.04
C SER A 99 28.87 -15.73 3.29
N MET A 100 27.95 -16.64 3.60
CA MET A 100 26.59 -16.67 3.03
C MET A 100 25.73 -15.54 3.58
N HIS A 101 25.81 -15.26 4.88
CA HIS A 101 25.15 -14.12 5.50
C HIS A 101 25.61 -12.81 4.86
N ASP A 102 26.92 -12.62 4.73
CA ASP A 102 27.51 -11.45 4.09
C ASP A 102 27.04 -11.32 2.63
N ARG A 103 27.05 -12.40 1.85
CA ARG A 103 26.52 -12.40 0.47
C ARG A 103 25.03 -12.03 0.42
N GLY A 104 24.23 -12.55 1.35
CA GLY A 104 22.81 -12.21 1.48
C GLY A 104 22.59 -10.73 1.75
N VAL A 105 23.33 -10.17 2.71
CA VAL A 105 23.30 -8.75 3.05
C VAL A 105 23.75 -7.90 1.87
N GLN A 106 24.84 -8.25 1.19
CA GLN A 106 25.33 -7.51 0.01
C GLN A 106 24.32 -7.54 -1.14
N GLN A 107 23.66 -8.67 -1.38
CA GLN A 107 22.62 -8.75 -2.39
C GLN A 107 21.39 -7.91 -2.03
N SER A 108 21.01 -7.87 -0.76
CA SER A 108 19.93 -6.98 -0.29
C SER A 108 20.30 -5.50 -0.46
N ARG A 109 21.57 -5.14 -0.20
CA ARG A 109 22.08 -3.77 -0.43
C ARG A 109 21.99 -3.40 -1.91
N LYS A 110 22.55 -4.24 -2.78
CA LYS A 110 22.47 -4.02 -4.24
C LYS A 110 21.03 -3.90 -4.73
N SER A 111 20.15 -4.79 -4.28
CA SER A 111 18.72 -4.74 -4.63
C SER A 111 18.06 -3.44 -4.17
N PHE A 112 18.38 -2.95 -2.96
CA PHE A 112 17.85 -1.67 -2.47
C PHE A 112 18.33 -0.49 -3.32
N GLU A 113 19.63 -0.44 -3.65
CA GLU A 113 20.22 0.61 -4.48
C GLU A 113 19.62 0.64 -5.90
N GLU A 114 19.51 -0.52 -6.55
CA GLU A 114 18.91 -0.65 -7.88
C GLU A 114 17.44 -0.18 -7.88
N ASN A 115 16.66 -0.57 -6.87
CA ASN A 115 15.26 -0.13 -6.75
C ASN A 115 15.14 1.37 -6.48
N LEU A 116 16.01 1.96 -5.65
CA LEU A 116 16.01 3.39 -5.40
C LEU A 116 16.30 4.18 -6.69
N MET A 117 17.26 3.74 -7.50
CA MET A 117 17.55 4.36 -8.79
C MET A 117 16.38 4.21 -9.77
N ALA A 118 15.74 3.04 -9.82
CA ALA A 118 14.57 2.81 -10.65
C ALA A 118 13.39 3.73 -10.27
N ILE A 119 13.19 3.99 -8.97
CA ILE A 119 12.19 4.95 -8.49
C ILE A 119 12.50 6.35 -9.03
N TYR A 120 13.75 6.82 -8.92
CA TYR A 120 14.13 8.13 -9.44
C TYR A 120 13.91 8.27 -10.94
N GLU A 121 14.36 7.29 -11.72
CA GLU A 121 14.18 7.28 -13.18
C GLU A 121 12.70 7.28 -13.57
N LYS A 122 11.87 6.52 -12.84
CA LYS A 122 10.44 6.41 -13.12
C LYS A 122 9.70 7.71 -12.80
N ILE A 123 10.01 8.32 -11.65
CA ILE A 123 9.44 9.62 -11.26
C ILE A 123 9.88 10.70 -12.25
N ASP A 124 11.15 10.72 -12.65
CA ASP A 124 11.67 11.73 -13.58
C ASP A 124 11.04 11.64 -14.97
N SER A 125 10.90 10.43 -15.51
CA SER A 125 10.32 10.18 -16.84
C SER A 125 8.81 10.37 -16.92
N SER A 126 8.11 10.39 -15.78
CA SER A 126 6.65 10.41 -15.72
C SER A 126 6.12 11.66 -15.01
N LYS A 127 6.76 12.83 -15.07
CA LYS A 127 6.29 14.00 -14.29
C LYS A 127 4.95 14.60 -14.75
N ASP A 128 4.57 14.38 -16.01
CA ASP A 128 3.44 15.06 -16.64
C ASP A 128 2.05 14.67 -16.09
N HIS A 129 1.94 13.52 -15.39
CA HIS A 129 0.68 13.03 -14.83
C HIS A 129 0.41 13.49 -13.39
N ILE A 130 1.36 14.20 -12.76
CA ILE A 130 1.22 14.66 -11.37
C ILE A 130 0.08 15.69 -11.28
N PRO A 131 -0.95 15.46 -10.44
CA PRO A 131 -2.06 16.40 -10.31
C PRO A 131 -1.61 17.76 -9.72
N PRO A 132 -2.39 18.83 -9.94
CA PRO A 132 -2.11 20.11 -9.31
C PRO A 132 -2.07 20.01 -7.77
N ILE A 133 -1.04 20.61 -7.16
CA ILE A 133 -0.95 20.73 -5.69
C ILE A 133 -1.93 21.80 -5.24
N THR A 134 -2.90 21.40 -4.41
CA THR A 134 -3.98 22.28 -3.93
C THR A 134 -3.89 22.62 -2.44
N THR A 135 -2.84 22.14 -1.76
CA THR A 135 -2.65 22.29 -0.32
C THR A 135 -1.23 22.79 -0.02
N LEU A 136 -1.02 23.30 1.20
CA LEU A 136 0.31 23.63 1.73
C LEU A 136 0.82 22.55 2.70
N ASP A 137 0.17 21.38 2.72
CA ASP A 137 0.59 20.24 3.54
C ASP A 137 1.93 19.70 3.03
N VAL A 138 2.75 19.19 3.96
CA VAL A 138 4.00 18.48 3.67
C VAL A 138 3.73 17.26 2.79
N SER A 139 2.57 16.61 2.97
CA SER A 139 2.07 15.55 2.09
C SER A 139 0.82 16.03 1.33
N PRO A 140 0.95 16.60 0.12
CA PRO A 140 -0.17 17.24 -0.58
C PRO A 140 -1.16 16.25 -1.20
N PHE A 141 -0.81 14.96 -1.32
CA PHE A 141 -1.64 13.92 -1.89
C PHE A 141 -1.99 12.88 -0.82
N PRO A 142 -3.28 12.59 -0.58
CA PRO A 142 -3.69 11.50 0.28
C PRO A 142 -3.10 10.18 -0.23
N TYR A 143 -2.70 9.30 0.68
CA TYR A 143 -2.10 8.02 0.34
C TYR A 143 -2.63 6.89 1.22
N GLU A 144 -2.57 5.67 0.68
CA GLU A 144 -2.90 4.44 1.36
C GLU A 144 -1.80 3.39 1.14
N ILE A 145 -1.58 2.53 2.14
CA ILE A 145 -0.66 1.40 2.06
C ILE A 145 -1.44 0.13 2.35
N GLU A 146 -1.50 -0.78 1.39
CA GLU A 146 -2.14 -2.09 1.53
C GLU A 146 -1.09 -3.20 1.57
N VAL A 147 -1.32 -4.21 2.42
CA VAL A 147 -0.52 -5.44 2.48
C VAL A 147 -1.27 -6.54 1.74
N ASP A 148 -0.64 -7.08 0.69
CA ASP A 148 -1.21 -8.09 -0.21
C ASP A 148 -2.61 -7.72 -0.76
N PRO A 149 -2.66 -6.76 -1.71
CA PRO A 149 -3.92 -6.28 -2.29
C PRO A 149 -4.71 -7.35 -3.04
N LYS A 150 -4.12 -8.52 -3.34
CA LYS A 150 -4.81 -9.65 -3.98
C LYS A 150 -5.65 -10.47 -2.99
N SER A 151 -5.47 -10.28 -1.69
CA SER A 151 -6.24 -10.96 -0.64
C SER A 151 -7.54 -10.27 -0.26
N SER A 152 -7.80 -9.06 -0.76
CA SER A 152 -9.11 -8.40 -0.66
C SER A 152 -10.11 -9.05 -1.63
N LYS A 153 -10.37 -10.34 -1.44
CA LYS A 153 -11.68 -10.89 -1.79
C LYS A 153 -12.69 -10.00 -1.06
N LYS A 154 -13.50 -9.26 -1.81
CA LYS A 154 -14.64 -8.50 -1.27
C LYS A 154 -15.29 -9.34 -0.17
N PRO A 155 -15.59 -8.78 1.01
CA PRO A 155 -16.40 -9.50 1.98
C PRO A 155 -17.64 -10.03 1.23
N PRO A 156 -18.05 -11.30 1.47
CA PRO A 156 -19.26 -11.81 0.84
C PRO A 156 -20.37 -10.79 1.09
N PRO A 157 -21.22 -10.50 0.08
CA PRO A 157 -22.32 -9.57 0.28
C PRO A 157 -23.07 -9.98 1.54
N PRO A 158 -23.47 -9.01 2.40
CA PRO A 158 -24.34 -9.33 3.52
C PRO A 158 -25.53 -10.13 2.99
N PRO A 159 -26.00 -11.16 3.73
CA PRO A 159 -27.15 -11.96 3.31
C PRO A 159 -28.29 -11.01 2.95
N ASP A 160 -28.97 -11.29 1.83
CA ASP A 160 -29.96 -10.43 1.17
C ASP A 160 -30.95 -9.77 2.15
N ASP A 161 -30.58 -8.65 2.75
CA ASP A 161 -31.52 -7.76 3.40
C ASP A 161 -32.22 -7.00 2.28
N GLU A 162 -33.44 -7.45 1.98
CA GLU A 162 -34.34 -6.93 0.95
C GLU A 162 -34.19 -5.41 0.81
N SER A 163 -33.52 -4.97 -0.25
CA SER A 163 -33.40 -3.55 -0.58
C SER A 163 -34.78 -2.91 -0.57
N TRP A 164 -34.90 -1.73 0.02
CA TRP A 164 -36.13 -0.92 0.10
C TRP A 164 -36.92 -0.84 -1.22
N GLY A 165 -36.25 -0.98 -2.37
CA GLY A 165 -36.89 -1.06 -3.68
C GLY A 165 -37.84 -2.27 -3.84
N ASN A 166 -37.51 -3.42 -3.25
CA ASN A 166 -38.36 -4.61 -3.27
C ASN A 166 -39.60 -4.44 -2.38
N TYR A 167 -39.47 -3.74 -1.26
CA TYR A 167 -40.60 -3.43 -0.37
C TYR A 167 -41.61 -2.49 -1.04
N ILE A 168 -41.12 -1.44 -1.71
CA ILE A 168 -41.98 -0.49 -2.44
C ILE A 168 -42.70 -1.18 -3.60
N LYS A 169 -42.04 -2.10 -4.30
CA LYS A 169 -42.66 -2.83 -5.41
C LYS A 169 -43.78 -3.76 -4.94
N LYS A 170 -43.60 -4.43 -3.79
CA LYS A 170 -44.67 -5.24 -3.14
C LYS A 170 -45.86 -4.41 -2.64
N MET A 171 -45.71 -3.10 -2.45
CA MET A 171 -46.82 -2.22 -2.03
C MET A 171 -47.56 -1.58 -3.20
N LEU A 172 -47.06 -1.73 -4.43
CA LEU A 172 -47.66 -1.15 -5.63
C LEU A 172 -48.34 -2.18 -6.54
N ASP A 173 -48.20 -3.48 -6.23
CA ASP A 173 -49.01 -4.59 -6.77
C ASP A 173 -50.14 -4.94 -5.79
#